data_AF-A0A1P8UW08-F1
#
_entry.id   AF-A0A1P8UW08-F1
#
_cell.length_a   1.000
_cell.length_b   1.000
_cell.length_c   1.000
_cell.angle_alpha   90.00
_cell.angle_beta   90.00
_cell.angle_gamma   90.00
#
_symmetry.space_group_name_H-M   'P 1'
#
loop_
_entity.id
_entity.type
_entity.pdbx_description
1 polymer ?
#
loop_
_entity_poly.entity_id
_entity_poly.type
_entity_poly.pdbx_seq_one_letter_code
_entity_poly.pdbx_strand_id
1 'polypeptide(L)'
;MTRLIVLTAAATCVSVAAYAATEALMTNEPEVIVIEVAPEELADCEETLRQVGQMPAVTDSGSPMLIDRASDLPSVACEAVEA
;
A
#
# COMPACT_ATOMS: atom_id res chain seq x y z
N MET A 1 -11.22 37.57 -28.66
CA MET A 1 -11.55 36.12 -28.67
C MET A 1 -10.34 35.25 -28.30
N THR A 2 -9.14 35.50 -28.82
CA THR A 2 -7.91 34.74 -28.50
C THR A 2 -7.58 34.64 -27.01
N ARG A 3 -7.82 35.70 -26.23
CA ARG A 3 -7.59 35.70 -24.76
C ARG A 3 -8.51 34.75 -23.98
N LEU A 4 -9.74 34.52 -24.45
CA LEU A 4 -10.67 33.59 -23.79
C LEU A 4 -10.28 32.14 -24.05
N ILE A 5 -9.78 31.83 -25.25
CA ILE A 5 -9.32 30.49 -25.65
C ILE A 5 -8.09 30.06 -24.83
N VAL A 6 -7.17 30.99 -24.58
CA VAL A 6 -5.97 30.73 -23.76
C VAL A 6 -6.34 30.48 -22.29
N LEU A 7 -7.28 31.25 -21.73
CA LEU A 7 -7.72 31.08 -20.35
C LEU A 7 -8.48 29.76 -20.13
N THR A 8 -9.28 29.31 -21.08
CA THR A 8 -9.96 28.01 -21.00
C THR A 8 -9.00 26.84 -21.10
N ALA A 9 -7.96 26.93 -21.95
CA ALA A 9 -6.95 25.88 -22.07
C ALA A 9 -6.08 25.75 -20.81
N ALA A 10 -5.75 26.87 -20.18
CA ALA A 10 -5.03 26.86 -18.90
C ALA A 10 -5.87 26.22 -17.77
N ALA A 11 -7.19 26.51 -17.73
CA ALA A 11 -8.08 25.96 -16.71
C ALA A 11 -8.26 24.43 -16.81
N THR A 12 -8.23 23.86 -18.02
CA THR A 12 -8.34 22.41 -18.24
C THR A 12 -7.08 21.64 -17.86
N CYS A 13 -5.89 22.26 -17.97
CA CYS A 13 -4.65 21.62 -17.56
C CYS A 13 -4.47 21.59 -16.03
N VAL A 14 -4.99 22.60 -15.33
CA VAL A 14 -4.93 22.67 -13.86
C VAL A 14 -5.82 21.60 -13.21
N SER A 15 -6.94 21.23 -13.85
CA SER A 15 -7.86 20.22 -13.33
C SER A 15 -7.27 18.82 -13.38
N VAL A 16 -6.63 18.40 -14.47
CA VAL A 16 -6.05 17.04 -14.59
C VAL A 16 -4.92 16.80 -13.59
N ALA A 17 -4.06 17.80 -13.35
CA ALA A 17 -2.98 17.68 -12.35
C ALA A 17 -3.52 17.59 -10.90
N ALA A 18 -4.62 18.29 -10.62
CA ALA A 18 -5.30 18.18 -9.33
C ALA A 18 -5.94 16.79 -9.14
N TYR A 19 -6.57 16.21 -10.17
CA TYR A 19 -7.16 14.87 -10.09
C TYR A 19 -6.11 13.77 -9.86
N ALA A 20 -4.99 13.78 -10.58
CA ALA A 20 -3.92 12.79 -10.38
C ALA A 20 -3.28 12.87 -8.98
N ALA A 21 -3.10 14.07 -8.43
CA ALA A 21 -2.64 14.26 -7.06
C ALA A 21 -3.71 13.84 -6.03
N THR A 22 -4.99 13.99 -6.37
CA THR A 22 -6.10 13.61 -5.50
C THR A 22 -6.27 12.09 -5.45
N GLU A 23 -6.08 11.37 -6.56
CA GLU A 23 -6.09 9.89 -6.58
C GLU A 23 -4.96 9.31 -5.73
N ALA A 24 -3.74 9.86 -5.84
CA ALA A 24 -2.62 9.47 -4.98
C ALA A 24 -2.83 9.77 -3.48
N LEU A 25 -3.71 10.71 -3.14
CA LEU A 25 -4.08 11.05 -1.76
C LEU A 25 -5.37 10.33 -1.28
N MET A 26 -6.19 9.81 -2.20
CA MET A 26 -7.46 9.13 -1.93
C MET A 26 -7.32 7.61 -1.81
N THR A 27 -6.22 7.03 -2.30
CA THR A 27 -5.83 5.66 -1.96
C THR A 27 -5.37 5.61 -0.51
N ASN A 28 -6.34 5.68 0.42
CA ASN A 28 -6.23 5.17 1.78
C ASN A 28 -6.47 3.65 1.77
N GLU A 29 -5.94 2.95 0.77
CA GLU A 29 -5.79 1.51 0.91
C GLU A 29 -4.77 1.33 2.04
N PRO A 30 -5.07 0.51 3.07
CA PRO A 30 -4.11 0.24 4.12
C PRO A 30 -2.79 -0.15 3.46
N GLU A 31 -1.67 0.36 3.96
CA GLU A 31 -0.36 0.03 3.40
C GLU A 31 -0.14 -1.48 3.57
N VAL A 32 -0.43 -2.24 2.51
CA VAL A 32 -0.23 -3.68 2.44
C VAL A 32 1.07 -3.91 1.69
N ILE A 33 2.02 -4.54 2.37
CA ILE A 33 3.27 -4.99 1.75
C ILE A 33 2.96 -6.32 1.05
N VAL A 34 3.11 -6.34 -0.27
CA VAL A 34 2.88 -7.55 -1.07
C VAL A 34 4.19 -8.30 -1.27
N ILE A 35 4.15 -9.60 -1.00
CA ILE A 35 5.23 -10.55 -1.29
C ILE A 35 4.81 -11.31 -2.55
N GLU A 36 5.49 -11.03 -3.65
CA GLU A 36 5.32 -11.75 -4.90
C GLU A 36 6.01 -13.11 -4.82
N VAL A 37 5.27 -14.18 -5.05
CA VAL A 37 5.77 -15.57 -4.99
C VAL A 37 5.34 -16.36 -6.22
N ALA A 38 6.03 -17.47 -6.48
CA ALA A 38 5.59 -18.41 -7.50
C ALA A 38 4.22 -19.01 -7.10
N PRO A 39 3.34 -19.37 -8.06
CA PRO A 39 2.01 -19.91 -7.75
C PRO A 39 2.02 -21.12 -6.82
N GLU A 40 3.03 -21.99 -6.94
CA GLU A 40 3.21 -23.16 -6.11
C GLU A 40 3.62 -22.84 -4.65
N GLU A 41 4.17 -21.65 -4.40
CA GLU A 41 4.65 -21.21 -3.08
C GLU A 41 3.61 -20.38 -2.32
N LEU A 42 2.49 -20.01 -2.95
CA LEU A 42 1.48 -19.14 -2.35
C LEU A 42 0.93 -19.70 -1.03
N ALA A 43 0.60 -20.99 -1.00
CA ALA A 43 0.06 -21.63 0.20
C ALA A 43 1.07 -21.67 1.36
N ASP A 44 2.34 -21.92 1.04
CA ASP A 44 3.42 -21.95 2.04
C ASP A 44 3.73 -20.54 2.57
N CYS A 45 3.63 -19.52 1.71
CA CYS A 45 3.78 -18.11 2.09
C CYS A 45 2.67 -17.68 3.06
N GLU A 46 1.40 -17.95 2.73
CA GLU A 46 0.25 -17.61 3.58
C GLU A 46 0.33 -18.31 4.96
N GLU A 47 0.69 -19.59 4.98
CA GLU A 47 0.86 -20.35 6.22
C GLU A 47 2.00 -19.80 7.08
N THR A 48 3.11 -19.40 6.45
CA THR A 48 4.23 -18.76 7.14
C THR A 48 3.82 -17.42 7.74
N LEU A 49 3.12 -16.56 6.99
CA LEU A 49 2.62 -15.29 7.50
C LEU A 49 1.66 -15.49 8.68
N ARG A 50 0.79 -16.51 8.61
CA ARG A 50 -0.10 -16.87 9.73
C ARG A 50 0.66 -17.25 10.99
N GLN A 51 1.73 -18.03 10.87
CA GLN A 51 2.59 -18.38 12.01
C GLN A 51 3.32 -17.16 12.57
N VAL A 52 3.86 -16.31 11.70
CA VAL A 52 4.56 -15.07 12.08
C VAL A 52 3.62 -14.11 12.81
N GLY A 53 2.38 -13.95 12.35
CA GLY A 53 1.37 -13.10 12.99
C GLY A 53 1.03 -13.52 14.42
N GLN A 54 1.31 -14.77 14.81
CA GLN A 54 1.11 -15.27 16.17
C GLN A 54 2.30 -15.00 17.09
N MET A 55 3.46 -14.62 16.54
CA MET A 55 4.66 -14.33 17.32
C MET A 55 4.56 -12.96 18.03
N PRO A 56 5.05 -12.84 19.28
CA PRO A 56 5.09 -11.56 19.98
C PRO A 56 6.07 -10.60 19.30
N ALA A 57 5.66 -9.34 19.13
CA ALA A 57 6.55 -8.29 18.68
C ALA A 57 7.56 -7.97 19.80
N VAL A 58 8.83 -7.96 19.47
CA VAL A 58 9.94 -7.66 20.40
C VAL A 58 10.88 -6.65 19.78
N THR A 59 11.57 -5.87 20.61
CA THR A 59 12.66 -4.98 20.18
C THR A 59 13.90 -5.79 19.82
N ASP A 60 14.89 -5.16 19.19
CA ASP A 60 16.20 -5.79 18.92
C ASP A 60 16.92 -6.26 20.20
N SER A 61 16.63 -5.62 21.33
CA SER A 61 17.11 -6.02 22.66
C SER A 61 16.31 -7.17 23.29
N GLY A 62 15.26 -7.65 22.64
CA GLY A 62 14.40 -8.76 23.08
C GLY A 62 13.26 -8.37 24.02
N SER A 63 13.03 -7.08 24.26
CA SER A 63 11.94 -6.63 25.12
C SER A 63 10.60 -6.68 24.38
N PRO A 64 9.51 -7.18 25.00
CA PRO A 64 8.20 -7.22 24.35
C PRO A 64 7.69 -5.81 24.06
N MET A 65 7.17 -5.60 22.85
CA MET A 65 6.56 -4.35 22.44
C MET A 65 5.04 -4.41 22.68
N LEU A 66 4.50 -3.37 23.31
CA LEU A 66 3.06 -3.20 23.50
C LEU A 66 2.50 -2.47 22.27
N ILE A 67 2.26 -3.25 21.21
CA ILE A 67 1.78 -2.73 19.92
C ILE A 67 0.36 -3.21 19.67
N ASP A 68 -0.53 -2.32 19.22
CA ASP A 68 -1.79 -2.75 18.61
C ASP A 68 -1.50 -3.19 17.16
N ARG A 69 -1.36 -4.51 16.97
CA ARG A 69 -0.99 -5.09 15.67
C ARG A 69 -1.90 -4.67 14.52
N ALA A 70 -3.15 -4.28 14.79
CA ALA A 70 -4.10 -3.90 13.75
C ALA A 70 -3.94 -2.43 13.30
N SER A 71 -3.38 -1.56 14.14
CA SER A 71 -3.31 -0.12 13.88
C SER A 71 -1.88 0.40 13.68
N ASP A 72 -0.89 -0.26 14.28
CA ASP A 72 0.48 0.26 14.34
C ASP A 72 1.45 -0.46 13.39
N LEU A 73 1.06 -1.61 12.82
CA LEU A 73 1.89 -2.41 11.93
C LEU A 73 1.27 -2.49 10.54
N PRO A 74 2.09 -2.39 9.47
CA PRO A 74 1.61 -2.61 8.11
C PRO A 74 1.14 -4.06 7.95
N SER A 75 0.11 -4.25 7.12
CA SER A 75 -0.35 -5.59 6.76
C SER A 75 0.57 -6.18 5.70
N VAL A 76 0.73 -7.51 5.70
CA VAL A 76 1.55 -8.22 4.71
C VAL A 76 0.69 -9.28 4.04
N ALA A 77 0.74 -9.38 2.72
CA ALA A 77 0.01 -10.36 1.93
C ALA A 77 0.94 -11.04 0.92
N CYS A 78 0.61 -12.26 0.52
CA CYS A 78 1.29 -12.97 -0.55
C CYS A 78 0.45 -12.90 -1.83
N GLU A 79 1.09 -12.67 -2.97
CA GLU A 79 0.43 -12.69 -4.28
C GLU A 79 1.21 -13.61 -5.23
N ALA A 80 0.48 -14.49 -5.93
CA ALA A 80 1.08 -15.35 -6.95
C ALA A 80 1.27 -14.57 -8.25
N VAL A 81 2.49 -14.55 -8.77
CA VAL A 81 2.83 -13.94 -10.06
C VAL A 81 3.41 -14.98 -11.01
N GLU A 82 2.91 -14.99 -12.25
CA GLU A 82 3.46 -15.80 -13.33
C GLU A 82 4.70 -15.09 -13.89
N ALA A 83 5.83 -15.81 -14.01
CA ALA A 83 7.10 -15.28 -14.52
C ALA A 83 7.10 -14.99 -16.03
#